data_AF-A0A6L7WK75-F1
#
_entry.id   AF-A0A6L7WK75-F1
#
_cell.length_a   1.000
_cell.length_b   1.000
_cell.length_c   1.000
_cell.angle_alpha   90.00
_cell.angle_beta   90.00
_cell.angle_gamma   90.00
#
_symmetry.space_group_name_H-M   'P 1'
#
loop_
_entity.id
_entity.type
_entity.pdbx_description
1 polymer ?
#
loop_
_entity_poly.entity_id
_entity_poly.type
_entity_poly.pdbx_seq_one_letter_code
_entity_poly.pdbx_strand_id
1 'polypeptide(L)'
;MTERVRESDPAFAAMRDGTRFDTWHDLNLYDRCITRGMPGAMLPGFYNHNYQILQTPDHVVILVEMIHDARIIPLDGRDHLPSQVGQWLGDSRARWEGDTLVVETTNLTARGDQRVRYLVQAGSEQAKVVERFTRVAADRIDYSFTVTDPLTYESPWTAEIPMVPLGGEIFEYACHEGNYGLVNILAGARAAERASEQ
;
A
#
# COMPACT_ATOMS: atom_id res chain seq x y z
N MET A 1 10.82 -14.23 -1.23
CA MET A 1 11.21 -13.35 -0.11
C MET A 1 12.55 -13.86 0.39
N THR A 2 13.51 -12.98 0.62
CA THR A 2 14.88 -13.38 0.99
C THR A 2 14.92 -14.07 2.36
N GLU A 3 15.90 -14.96 2.54
CA GLU A 3 16.13 -15.65 3.82
C GLU A 3 16.42 -14.66 4.96
N ARG A 4 17.18 -13.58 4.68
CA ARG A 4 17.46 -12.51 5.64
C ARG A 4 16.19 -11.87 6.19
N VAL A 5 15.21 -11.51 5.36
CA VAL A 5 13.95 -10.91 5.83
C VAL A 5 13.12 -11.92 6.62
N ARG A 6 13.12 -13.21 6.24
CA ARG A 6 12.43 -14.24 7.02
C ARG A 6 12.97 -14.37 8.46
N GLU A 7 14.26 -14.18 8.64
CA GLU A 7 14.95 -14.34 9.94
C GLU A 7 15.00 -13.04 10.75
N SER A 8 15.11 -11.87 10.10
CA SER A 8 15.28 -10.57 10.74
C SER A 8 14.01 -9.75 10.87
N ASP A 9 12.86 -10.23 10.36
CA ASP A 9 11.60 -9.51 10.45
C ASP A 9 11.12 -9.45 11.91
N PRO A 10 11.15 -8.27 12.56
CA PRO A 10 10.64 -8.12 13.92
C PRO A 10 9.14 -8.44 14.02
N ALA A 11 8.38 -8.48 12.91
CA ALA A 11 7.00 -8.97 12.90
C ALA A 11 6.90 -10.50 13.08
N PHE A 12 7.90 -11.29 12.65
CA PHE A 12 7.99 -12.72 12.97
C PHE A 12 8.43 -12.97 14.42
N ALA A 13 9.33 -12.14 14.95
CA ALA A 13 9.74 -12.20 16.36
C ALA A 13 8.63 -11.73 17.32
N ALA A 14 7.89 -10.67 16.98
CA ALA A 14 6.81 -10.11 17.80
C ALA A 14 5.57 -11.01 17.93
N MET A 15 5.41 -11.99 17.02
CA MET A 15 4.40 -13.04 17.16
C MET A 15 4.82 -14.12 18.18
N ARG A 16 6.12 -14.27 18.46
CA ARG A 16 6.64 -15.19 19.49
C ARG A 16 6.72 -14.58 20.88
N ASP A 17 6.83 -13.26 20.98
CA ASP A 17 7.08 -12.56 22.26
C ASP A 17 5.88 -11.78 22.82
N GLY A 18 4.71 -11.89 22.19
CA GLY A 18 3.53 -11.11 22.55
C GLY A 18 3.71 -9.66 22.13
N THR A 19 3.00 -9.25 21.10
CA THR A 19 3.05 -7.87 20.61
C THR A 19 2.58 -6.95 21.75
N ARG A 20 3.49 -6.15 22.32
CA ARG A 20 3.13 -5.12 23.29
C ARG A 20 2.37 -4.02 22.56
N PHE A 21 1.07 -3.94 22.77
CA PHE A 21 0.23 -2.84 22.31
C PHE A 21 0.19 -1.77 23.42
N ASP A 22 1.31 -1.05 23.58
CA ASP A 22 1.47 -0.02 24.61
C ASP A 22 0.95 1.33 24.13
N THR A 23 1.10 1.59 22.84
CA THR A 23 0.66 2.82 22.18
C THR A 23 0.09 2.53 20.80
N TRP A 24 -0.62 3.50 20.24
CA TRP A 24 -1.13 3.41 18.87
C TRP A 24 -0.02 3.24 17.83
N HIS A 25 1.23 3.61 18.14
CA HIS A 25 2.38 3.35 17.25
C HIS A 25 2.71 1.87 17.10
N ASP A 26 2.26 1.01 18.01
CA ASP A 26 2.50 -0.44 17.94
C ASP A 26 1.55 -1.13 16.96
N LEU A 27 0.45 -0.45 16.59
CA LEU A 27 -0.45 -0.88 15.54
C LEU A 27 0.07 -0.47 14.16
N ASN A 28 -0.34 -1.29 13.21
CA ASN A 28 0.00 -1.21 11.81
C ASN A 28 -0.67 0.06 11.18
N LEU A 29 -0.13 0.63 10.11
CA LEU A 29 -0.64 1.87 9.47
C LEU A 29 -2.05 1.70 8.91
N TYR A 30 -2.41 0.49 8.50
CA TYR A 30 -3.73 0.20 8.00
C TYR A 30 -4.78 0.21 9.13
N ASP A 31 -4.50 -0.42 10.28
CA ASP A 31 -5.32 -0.38 11.50
C ASP A 31 -5.43 1.04 12.06
N ARG A 32 -4.49 1.92 11.71
CA ARG A 32 -4.47 3.34 12.09
C ARG A 32 -5.08 4.25 11.04
N CYS A 33 -5.64 3.70 9.96
CA CYS A 33 -6.28 4.44 8.89
C CYS A 33 -5.36 5.43 8.15
N ILE A 34 -4.07 5.12 8.04
CA ILE A 34 -3.09 6.04 7.43
C ILE A 34 -2.87 5.76 5.96
N THR A 35 -2.53 4.51 5.61
CA THR A 35 -2.33 4.08 4.22
C THR A 35 -2.19 2.56 4.16
N ARG A 36 -2.45 1.97 2.98
CA ARG A 36 -2.02 0.59 2.67
C ARG A 36 -0.65 0.52 2.00
N GLY A 37 -0.03 1.67 1.70
CA GLY A 37 1.25 1.77 1.00
C GLY A 37 1.20 1.19 -0.41
N MET A 38 2.34 1.14 -1.11
CA MET A 38 2.43 0.48 -2.41
C MET A 38 3.09 -0.92 -2.31
N PRO A 39 2.65 -1.89 -3.13
CA PRO A 39 1.50 -1.85 -4.04
C PRO A 39 0.14 -2.09 -3.33
N GLY A 40 0.13 -2.19 -1.99
CA GLY A 40 -1.04 -2.56 -1.19
C GLY A 40 -2.32 -1.74 -1.47
N ALA A 41 -2.20 -0.44 -1.69
CA ALA A 41 -3.31 0.45 -2.03
C ALA A 41 -4.00 0.05 -3.34
N MET A 42 -3.27 -0.52 -4.29
CA MET A 42 -3.78 -0.96 -5.59
C MET A 42 -4.15 -2.45 -5.63
N LEU A 43 -4.05 -3.15 -4.50
CA LEU A 43 -4.46 -4.54 -4.40
C LEU A 43 -5.93 -4.66 -3.97
N PRO A 44 -6.72 -5.50 -4.67
CA PRO A 44 -8.10 -5.78 -4.31
C PRO A 44 -8.11 -6.38 -2.90
N GLY A 45 -8.88 -5.75 -2.01
CA GLY A 45 -9.17 -6.26 -0.69
C GLY A 45 -10.50 -7.01 -0.66
N PHE A 46 -10.86 -7.55 0.50
CA PHE A 46 -12.16 -8.19 0.70
C PHE A 46 -13.33 -7.18 0.79
N TYR A 47 -13.05 -5.88 0.78
CA TYR A 47 -14.05 -4.81 0.79
C TYR A 47 -13.46 -3.49 0.26
N ASN A 48 -14.34 -2.63 -0.27
CA ASN A 48 -14.08 -1.22 -0.62
C ASN A 48 -12.80 -0.96 -1.41
N HIS A 49 -12.58 -1.73 -2.49
CA HIS A 49 -11.38 -1.69 -3.32
C HIS A 49 -11.67 -1.07 -4.70
N ASN A 50 -12.50 -0.02 -4.71
CA ASN A 50 -12.78 0.74 -5.92
C ASN A 50 -11.74 1.84 -6.14
N TYR A 51 -11.57 2.19 -7.42
CA TYR A 51 -10.61 3.21 -7.86
C TYR A 51 -11.30 4.22 -8.75
N GLN A 52 -11.15 5.51 -8.43
CA GLN A 52 -11.53 6.58 -9.34
C GLN A 52 -10.27 7.08 -10.03
N ILE A 53 -10.22 6.93 -11.35
CA ILE A 53 -9.11 7.40 -12.17
C ILE A 53 -9.55 8.70 -12.85
N LEU A 54 -8.89 9.80 -12.50
CA LEU A 54 -9.07 11.11 -13.11
C LEU A 54 -7.82 11.43 -13.93
N GLN A 55 -8.00 11.99 -15.12
CA GLN A 55 -6.88 12.32 -15.99
C GLN A 55 -7.01 13.77 -16.48
N THR A 56 -5.91 14.51 -16.38
CA THR A 56 -5.68 15.81 -17.01
C THR A 56 -4.61 15.65 -18.10
N PRO A 57 -4.31 16.70 -18.89
CA PRO A 57 -3.20 16.63 -19.84
C PRO A 57 -1.84 16.35 -19.20
N ASP A 58 -1.65 16.67 -17.92
CA ASP A 58 -0.36 16.65 -17.22
C ASP A 58 -0.32 15.73 -15.98
N HIS A 59 -1.44 15.17 -15.54
CA HIS A 59 -1.52 14.26 -14.39
C HIS A 59 -2.55 13.15 -14.60
N VAL A 60 -2.29 12.01 -13.96
CA VAL A 60 -3.30 11.02 -13.60
C VAL A 60 -3.44 11.06 -12.09
N VAL A 61 -4.68 11.09 -11.60
CA VAL A 61 -4.99 10.95 -10.19
C VAL A 61 -5.77 9.66 -10.00
N ILE A 62 -5.29 8.79 -9.10
CA ILE A 62 -6.02 7.59 -8.69
C ILE A 62 -6.44 7.80 -7.24
N LEU A 63 -7.74 7.97 -7.03
CA LEU A 63 -8.34 7.93 -5.70
C LEU A 63 -8.71 6.49 -5.39
N VAL A 64 -8.13 5.94 -4.33
CA VAL A 64 -8.46 4.63 -3.78
C VAL A 64 -9.58 4.82 -2.76
N GLU A 65 -10.69 4.11 -2.91
CA GLU A 65 -11.81 4.17 -1.96
C GLU A 65 -11.32 3.82 -0.54
N MET A 66 -10.62 2.70 -0.39
CA MET A 66 -10.02 2.31 0.87
C MET A 66 -8.98 3.33 1.36
N ILE A 67 -9.12 3.76 2.62
CA ILE A 67 -8.24 4.73 3.31
C ILE A 67 -8.22 6.14 2.67
N HIS A 68 -8.89 6.34 1.53
CA HIS A 68 -8.85 7.56 0.72
C HIS A 68 -7.44 7.93 0.24
N ASP A 69 -6.60 6.94 -0.07
CA ASP A 69 -5.28 7.19 -0.66
C ASP A 69 -5.46 7.91 -2.02
N ALA A 70 -4.96 9.14 -2.13
CA ALA A 70 -4.95 9.91 -3.36
C ALA A 70 -3.57 9.90 -3.99
N ARG A 71 -3.42 9.19 -5.11
CA ARG A 71 -2.17 9.09 -5.85
C ARG A 71 -2.14 10.14 -6.96
N ILE A 72 -1.26 11.12 -6.86
CA ILE A 72 -1.07 12.17 -7.87
C ILE A 72 0.15 11.79 -8.71
N ILE A 73 -0.06 11.53 -9.99
CA ILE A 73 0.93 10.92 -10.88
C ILE A 73 1.19 11.86 -12.07
N PRO A 74 2.29 12.63 -12.07
CA PRO A 74 2.65 13.49 -13.19
C PRO A 74 2.94 12.73 -14.48
N LEU A 75 2.55 13.32 -15.61
CA LEU A 75 2.76 12.86 -16.99
C LEU A 75 3.77 13.71 -17.79
N ASP A 76 4.33 14.76 -17.17
CA ASP A 76 5.14 15.78 -17.85
C ASP A 76 6.62 15.42 -17.99
N GLY A 77 7.00 14.20 -17.62
CA GLY A 77 8.38 13.72 -17.74
C GLY A 77 9.37 14.33 -16.76
N ARG A 78 8.90 15.04 -15.71
CA ARG A 78 9.78 15.56 -14.66
C ARG A 78 10.48 14.43 -13.91
N ASP A 79 11.69 14.70 -13.44
CA ASP A 79 12.46 13.74 -12.65
C ASP A 79 11.75 13.34 -11.34
N HIS A 80 12.13 12.18 -10.82
CA HIS A 80 11.74 11.76 -9.48
C HIS A 80 12.33 12.68 -8.41
N LEU A 81 11.69 12.70 -7.25
CA LEU A 81 12.22 13.38 -6.06
C LEU A 81 13.59 12.79 -5.67
N PRO A 82 14.47 13.58 -5.04
CA PRO A 82 15.71 13.06 -4.48
C PRO A 82 15.45 11.85 -3.57
N SER A 83 16.26 10.80 -3.68
CA SER A 83 15.99 9.48 -3.06
C SER A 83 15.85 9.52 -1.53
N GLN A 84 16.40 10.54 -0.86
CA GLN A 84 16.24 10.76 0.58
C GLN A 84 14.83 11.21 1.00
N VAL A 85 13.99 11.62 0.04
CA VAL A 85 12.61 12.06 0.30
C VAL A 85 11.68 10.87 0.15
N GLY A 86 11.50 10.10 1.23
CA GLY A 86 10.60 8.95 1.27
C GLY A 86 9.14 9.35 1.53
N GLN A 87 8.21 8.71 0.82
CA GLN A 87 6.76 8.90 0.96
C GLN A 87 6.03 7.56 1.16
N TRP A 88 4.85 7.58 1.79
CA TRP A 88 4.06 6.38 2.08
C TRP A 88 3.58 5.66 0.82
N LEU A 89 3.10 6.43 -0.16
CA LEU A 89 2.68 5.94 -1.48
C LEU A 89 3.79 6.02 -2.52
N GLY A 90 4.98 6.48 -2.11
CA GLY A 90 6.12 6.73 -2.99
C GLY A 90 5.92 7.95 -3.90
N ASP A 91 6.93 8.20 -4.72
CA ASP A 91 6.94 9.23 -5.75
C ASP A 91 6.69 8.57 -7.11
N SER A 92 5.51 8.80 -7.68
CA SER A 92 5.10 8.20 -8.96
C SER A 92 5.38 9.12 -10.15
N ARG A 93 5.79 8.55 -11.29
CA ARG A 93 5.89 9.21 -12.59
C ARG A 93 5.30 8.33 -13.66
N ALA A 94 4.58 8.90 -14.60
CA ALA A 94 3.94 8.14 -15.66
C ALA A 94 4.31 8.61 -17.05
N ARG A 95 4.23 7.67 -17.99
CA ARG A 95 4.37 7.89 -19.43
C ARG A 95 3.45 6.96 -20.18
N TRP A 96 3.11 7.33 -21.41
CA TRP A 96 2.37 6.48 -22.33
C TRP A 96 3.35 5.68 -23.20
N GLU A 97 3.12 4.36 -23.28
CA GLU A 97 3.76 3.44 -24.22
C GLU A 97 2.68 2.88 -25.13
N GLY A 98 2.40 3.57 -26.25
CA GLY A 98 1.21 3.30 -27.06
C GLY A 98 -0.07 3.51 -26.23
N ASP A 99 -0.89 2.47 -26.13
CA ASP A 99 -2.15 2.48 -25.37
C ASP A 99 -1.98 2.06 -23.89
N THR A 100 -0.74 1.88 -23.42
CA THR A 100 -0.44 1.52 -22.03
C THR A 100 0.07 2.72 -21.24
N LEU A 101 -0.61 3.06 -20.14
CA LEU A 101 -0.05 3.97 -19.15
C LEU A 101 0.91 3.19 -18.26
N VAL A 102 2.19 3.56 -18.28
CA VAL A 102 3.22 2.98 -17.43
C VAL A 102 3.52 3.94 -16.31
N VAL A 103 3.33 3.49 -15.07
CA VAL A 103 3.61 4.27 -13.85
C VAL A 103 4.78 3.64 -13.13
N GLU A 104 5.84 4.40 -12.93
CA GLU A 104 6.98 4.02 -12.10
C GLU A 104 6.86 4.73 -10.75
N THR A 105 6.97 3.97 -9.66
CA THR A 105 6.95 4.50 -8.30
C THR A 105 8.22 4.09 -7.58
N THR A 106 8.92 5.09 -7.04
CA THR A 106 10.14 4.94 -6.22
C THR A 106 9.96 5.68 -4.89
N ASN A 107 11.04 5.86 -4.12
CA ASN A 107 11.04 6.68 -2.90
C ASN A 107 10.00 6.22 -1.86
N LEU A 108 9.77 4.92 -1.79
CA LEU A 108 8.88 4.33 -0.80
C LEU A 108 9.57 4.37 0.56
N THR A 109 8.88 4.86 1.58
CA THR A 109 9.45 4.92 2.92
C THR A 109 9.57 3.54 3.53
N ALA A 110 10.73 3.20 4.11
CA ALA A 110 10.89 2.01 4.95
C ALA A 110 10.12 2.08 6.27
N ARG A 111 9.53 3.24 6.60
CA ARG A 111 8.57 3.35 7.70
C ARG A 111 7.23 2.73 7.35
N GLY A 112 7.01 2.42 6.05
CA GLY A 112 5.87 1.70 5.51
C GLY A 112 5.68 0.42 6.31
N ASP A 113 4.44 0.16 6.67
CA ASP A 113 4.06 -0.81 7.67
C ASP A 113 4.51 -2.25 7.35
N GLN A 114 5.70 -2.63 7.81
CA GLN A 114 6.18 -4.01 7.71
C GLN A 114 5.36 -5.01 8.56
N ARG A 115 4.28 -4.56 9.22
CA ARG A 115 3.42 -5.40 10.06
C ARG A 115 2.07 -5.74 9.42
N VAL A 116 1.69 -5.19 8.25
CA VAL A 116 0.57 -5.74 7.45
C VAL A 116 1.01 -7.04 6.79
N ARG A 117 1.00 -8.12 7.57
CA ARG A 117 1.46 -9.47 7.22
C ARG A 117 0.71 -10.14 6.05
N TYR A 118 -0.37 -9.54 5.57
CA TYR A 118 -1.34 -10.21 4.69
C TYR A 118 -1.32 -9.75 3.25
N LEU A 119 -0.54 -8.73 2.89
CA LEU A 119 -0.53 -8.18 1.54
C LEU A 119 0.88 -7.80 1.13
N VAL A 120 1.18 -8.03 -0.14
CA VAL A 120 2.41 -7.68 -0.84
C VAL A 120 2.94 -6.30 -0.41
N GLN A 121 4.25 -6.21 -0.15
CA GLN A 121 4.88 -4.93 0.18
C GLN A 121 6.13 -4.66 -0.66
N ALA A 122 6.22 -3.45 -1.17
CA ALA A 122 7.49 -2.82 -1.51
C ALA A 122 8.04 -2.22 -0.20
N GLY A 123 8.79 -3.03 0.55
CA GLY A 123 9.03 -2.82 1.98
C GLY A 123 10.30 -2.05 2.33
N SER A 124 11.20 -1.85 1.36
CA SER A 124 12.46 -1.15 1.56
C SER A 124 12.55 0.16 0.80
N GLU A 125 13.50 1.03 1.18
CA GLU A 125 13.79 2.28 0.46
C GLU A 125 14.37 2.04 -0.94
N GLN A 126 14.80 0.81 -1.25
CA GLN A 126 15.26 0.39 -2.59
C GLN A 126 14.13 -0.19 -3.44
N ALA A 127 12.91 -0.24 -2.92
CA ALA A 127 11.80 -0.82 -3.63
C ALA A 127 11.34 0.10 -4.77
N LYS A 128 11.06 -0.52 -5.91
CA LYS A 128 10.51 0.09 -7.11
C LYS A 128 9.29 -0.70 -7.56
N VAL A 129 8.21 -0.01 -7.83
CA VAL A 129 6.98 -0.58 -8.36
C VAL A 129 6.76 -0.01 -9.76
N VAL A 130 6.63 -0.88 -10.75
CA VAL A 130 6.27 -0.49 -12.11
C VAL A 130 4.90 -1.06 -12.42
N GLU A 131 3.94 -0.18 -12.61
CA GLU A 131 2.56 -0.49 -12.94
C GLU A 131 2.31 -0.25 -14.43
N ARG A 132 1.42 -1.04 -15.01
CA ARG A 132 0.96 -0.92 -16.40
C ARG A 132 -0.56 -0.99 -16.40
N PHE A 133 -1.19 0.04 -16.98
CA PHE A 133 -2.63 0.09 -17.18
C PHE A 133 -2.90 0.11 -18.68
N THR A 134 -3.43 -0.99 -19.20
CA THR A 134 -3.74 -1.14 -20.62
C THR A 134 -5.25 -1.26 -20.80
N ARG A 135 -5.86 -0.34 -21.53
CA ARG A 135 -7.29 -0.47 -21.86
C ARG A 135 -7.47 -1.51 -22.97
N VAL A 136 -7.90 -2.71 -22.60
CA VAL A 136 -8.06 -3.83 -23.54
C VAL A 136 -9.48 -3.97 -24.10
N ALA A 137 -10.46 -3.31 -23.48
CA ALA A 137 -11.82 -3.19 -24.00
C ALA A 137 -12.50 -1.89 -23.53
N ALA A 138 -13.72 -1.64 -24.00
CA ALA A 138 -14.48 -0.46 -23.59
C ALA A 138 -14.72 -0.42 -22.07
N ASP A 139 -14.88 -1.59 -21.45
CA ASP A 139 -15.22 -1.85 -20.04
C ASP A 139 -14.14 -2.69 -19.32
N ARG A 140 -12.88 -2.67 -19.81
CA ARG A 140 -11.80 -3.45 -19.22
C ARG A 140 -10.47 -2.72 -19.29
N ILE A 141 -9.80 -2.67 -18.16
CA ILE A 141 -8.37 -2.30 -18.06
C ILE A 141 -7.64 -3.51 -17.53
N ASP A 142 -6.63 -3.97 -18.25
CA ASP A 142 -5.66 -4.91 -17.70
C ASP A 142 -4.64 -4.10 -16.92
N TYR A 143 -4.74 -4.19 -15.60
CA TYR A 143 -3.77 -3.63 -14.68
C TYR A 143 -2.79 -4.72 -14.28
N SER A 144 -1.49 -4.44 -14.42
CA SER A 144 -0.43 -5.28 -13.90
C SER A 144 0.60 -4.44 -13.19
N PHE A 145 1.34 -5.06 -12.29
CA PHE A 145 2.44 -4.39 -11.63
C PHE A 145 3.56 -5.36 -11.32
N THR A 146 4.78 -4.86 -11.40
CA THR A 146 6.01 -5.55 -11.05
C THR A 146 6.64 -4.86 -9.86
N VAL A 147 6.99 -5.64 -8.83
CA VAL A 147 7.75 -5.14 -7.68
C VAL A 147 9.17 -5.64 -7.77
N THR A 148 10.11 -4.70 -7.68
CA THR A 148 11.54 -4.96 -7.55
C THR A 148 12.00 -4.39 -6.21
N ASP A 149 12.33 -5.26 -5.27
CA ASP A 149 12.89 -4.88 -3.97
C ASP A 149 13.95 -5.92 -3.58
N PRO A 150 15.24 -5.67 -3.86
CA PRO A 150 16.30 -6.67 -3.63
C PRO A 150 16.58 -6.92 -2.15
N LEU A 151 16.10 -6.04 -1.25
CA LEU A 151 16.22 -6.26 0.19
C LEU A 151 15.14 -7.23 0.69
N THR A 152 13.96 -7.22 0.05
CA THR A 152 12.81 -8.03 0.45
C THR A 152 12.65 -9.32 -0.37
N TYR A 153 12.86 -9.27 -1.69
CA TYR A 153 12.62 -10.36 -2.63
C TYR A 153 13.92 -10.79 -3.33
N GLU A 154 14.04 -12.09 -3.61
CA GLU A 154 15.20 -12.66 -4.32
C GLU A 154 15.20 -12.30 -5.81
N SER A 155 14.02 -12.02 -6.36
CA SER A 155 13.82 -11.61 -7.74
C SER A 155 12.59 -10.69 -7.84
N PRO A 156 12.52 -9.85 -8.88
CA PRO A 156 11.30 -9.15 -9.22
C PRO A 156 10.16 -10.14 -9.47
N TRP A 157 8.95 -9.75 -9.13
CA TRP A 157 7.76 -10.55 -9.37
C TRP A 157 6.61 -9.65 -9.84
N THR A 158 5.65 -10.24 -10.54
CA THR A 158 4.56 -9.52 -11.21
C THR A 158 3.22 -10.13 -10.82
N ALA A 159 2.20 -9.29 -10.69
CA ALA A 159 0.80 -9.71 -10.65
C ALA A 159 -0.04 -8.93 -11.66
N GLU A 160 -1.13 -9.55 -12.09
CA GLU A 160 -2.11 -9.00 -13.02
C GLU A 160 -3.50 -9.06 -12.39
N ILE A 161 -4.21 -7.95 -12.46
CA ILE A 161 -5.49 -7.72 -11.78
C ILE A 161 -6.39 -6.96 -12.74
N PRO A 162 -7.22 -7.65 -13.53
CA PRO A 162 -8.13 -6.98 -14.45
C PRO A 162 -9.13 -6.10 -13.71
N MET A 163 -9.30 -4.86 -14.16
CA MET A 163 -10.21 -3.88 -13.59
C MET A 163 -11.45 -3.74 -14.47
N VAL A 164 -12.62 -3.68 -13.82
CA VAL A 164 -13.91 -3.45 -14.46
C VAL A 164 -14.56 -2.17 -13.92
N PRO A 165 -15.43 -1.51 -14.69
CA PRO A 165 -16.25 -0.43 -14.19
C PRO A 165 -17.10 -0.87 -12.99
N LEU A 166 -17.16 -0.03 -11.96
CA LEU A 166 -18.03 -0.23 -10.79
C LEU A 166 -19.52 -0.21 -11.17
N GLY A 167 -19.90 0.62 -12.15
CA GLY A 167 -21.30 0.86 -12.53
C GLY A 167 -22.05 1.78 -11.55
N GLY A 168 -21.33 2.49 -10.68
CA GLY A 168 -21.88 3.39 -9.66
C GLY A 168 -20.84 4.38 -9.15
N GLU A 169 -21.12 4.99 -7.99
CA GLU A 169 -20.25 5.97 -7.35
C GLU A 169 -19.36 5.32 -6.28
N ILE A 170 -18.20 5.92 -6.04
CA ILE A 170 -17.37 5.58 -4.88
C ILE A 170 -17.96 6.28 -3.66
N PHE A 171 -18.10 5.54 -2.56
CA PHE A 171 -18.61 6.07 -1.31
C PHE A 171 -17.47 6.49 -0.37
N GLU A 172 -17.82 7.27 0.63
CA GLU A 172 -16.90 7.62 1.71
C GLU A 172 -16.46 6.37 2.48
N TYR A 173 -15.16 6.29 2.73
CA TYR A 173 -14.51 5.30 3.57
C TYR A 173 -14.14 5.90 4.93
N ALA A 174 -15.11 5.99 5.84
CA ALA A 174 -14.96 6.63 7.14
C ALA A 174 -14.16 5.74 8.13
N CYS A 175 -12.88 5.48 7.84
CA CYS A 175 -12.04 4.55 8.59
C CYS A 175 -11.86 4.97 10.04
N HIS A 176 -11.67 6.26 10.29
CA HIS A 176 -11.46 6.79 11.64
C HIS A 176 -12.77 6.79 12.44
N GLU A 177 -13.90 7.08 11.77
CA GLU A 177 -15.24 7.14 12.33
C GLU A 177 -15.79 5.72 12.58
N GLY A 178 -15.42 5.15 13.72
CA GLY A 178 -15.81 3.79 14.09
C GLY A 178 -14.66 2.79 14.08
N ASN A 179 -13.42 3.27 14.14
CA ASN A 179 -12.26 2.42 14.44
C ASN A 179 -12.26 1.95 15.91
N TYR A 180 -13.25 1.14 16.27
CA TYR A 180 -13.32 0.48 17.58
C TYR A 180 -12.17 -0.52 17.76
N GLY A 181 -11.63 -1.04 16.66
CA GLY A 181 -10.49 -1.97 16.67
C GLY A 181 -9.29 -1.40 17.41
N LEU A 182 -8.89 -0.16 17.09
CA LEU A 182 -7.77 0.51 17.75
C LEU A 182 -7.95 0.59 19.27
N VAL A 183 -9.11 1.06 19.73
CA VAL A 183 -9.41 1.19 21.16
C VAL A 183 -9.49 -0.18 21.83
N ASN A 184 -10.15 -1.14 21.20
CA ASN A 184 -10.35 -2.48 21.75
C ASN A 184 -9.04 -3.26 21.88
N ILE A 185 -8.13 -3.14 20.90
CA ILE A 185 -6.80 -3.78 20.94
C ILE A 185 -6.01 -3.25 22.14
N LEU A 186 -5.93 -1.93 22.29
CA LEU A 186 -5.21 -1.30 23.41
C LEU A 186 -5.85 -1.62 24.76
N ALA A 187 -7.18 -1.57 24.85
CA ALA A 187 -7.92 -1.93 26.07
C ALA A 187 -7.71 -3.40 26.44
N GLY A 188 -7.71 -4.30 25.46
CA GLY A 188 -7.42 -5.72 25.62
C GLY A 188 -6.00 -5.97 26.14
N ALA A 189 -5.01 -5.25 25.61
CA ALA A 189 -3.64 -5.31 26.10
C ALA A 189 -3.54 -4.87 27.56
N ARG A 190 -4.16 -3.75 27.95
CA ARG A 190 -4.19 -3.30 29.36
C ARG A 190 -4.89 -4.30 30.28
N ALA A 191 -5.90 -5.02 29.77
CA ALA A 191 -6.58 -6.06 30.54
C ALA A 191 -5.68 -7.28 30.77
N ALA A 192 -4.92 -7.70 29.75
CA ALA A 192 -3.98 -8.82 29.85
C ALA A 192 -2.85 -8.53 30.84
N GLU A 193 -2.31 -7.31 30.86
CA GLU A 193 -1.28 -6.91 31.83
C GLU A 193 -1.76 -7.00 33.27
N ARG A 194 -2.94 -6.42 33.57
CA ARG A 194 -3.55 -6.51 34.91
C ARG A 194 -3.81 -7.93 35.36
N ALA A 195 -4.07 -8.84 34.42
CA ALA A 195 -4.26 -10.26 34.72
C ALA A 195 -2.93 -10.99 34.98
N SER A 196 -1.82 -10.50 34.41
CA SER A 196 -0.47 -11.08 34.62
C SER A 196 0.20 -10.63 35.92
N GLU A 197 -0.30 -9.55 36.53
CA GLU A 197 0.19 -9.01 37.82
C GLU A 197 -0.49 -9.64 39.05
N GLN A 198 -1.48 -10.53 38.84
CA GLN A 198 -2.23 -11.25 39.88
C GLN A 198 -1.74 -12.68 40.04
#